data_AF-A0A921K4U8-F1
#
_entry.id   AF-A0A921K4U8-F1
#
_cell.length_a   1.000
_cell.length_b   1.000
_cell.length_c   1.000
_cell.angle_alpha   90.00
_cell.angle_beta   90.00
_cell.angle_gamma   90.00
#
_symmetry.space_group_name_H-M   'P 1'
#
loop_
_entity.id
_entity.type
_entity.pdbx_description
1 polymer ?
#
loop_
_entity_poly.entity_id
_entity_poly.type
_entity_poly.pdbx_seq_one_letter_code
_entity_poly.pdbx_strand_id
1 'polypeptide(L)'
;MTEMNVTESSEKKSLNFIEQIVEKDLKEGKNGGRIQTRFPPEPNGYLHIGHAKAICMDFGIAQRYGGVCNLRFDDTNPTKE
;
A
#
# COMPACT_ATOMS: atom_id res chain seq x y z
N MET A 1 -23.32 -32.58 -20.45
CA MET A 1 -22.92 -31.17 -20.28
C MET A 1 -22.45 -31.08 -18.83
N THR A 2 -21.15 -31.30 -18.62
CA THR A 2 -20.60 -31.52 -17.28
C THR A 2 -20.25 -30.16 -16.69
N GLU A 3 -20.94 -29.77 -15.62
CA GLU A 3 -20.67 -28.54 -14.90
C GLU A 3 -19.35 -28.67 -14.13
N MET A 4 -18.39 -27.80 -14.46
CA MET A 4 -17.13 -27.66 -13.73
C MET A 4 -17.35 -26.69 -12.57
N ASN A 5 -17.54 -27.23 -11.36
CA ASN A 5 -17.44 -26.45 -10.13
C ASN A 5 -15.96 -26.13 -9.88
N VAL A 6 -15.54 -24.92 -10.25
CA VAL A 6 -14.25 -24.38 -9.85
C VAL A 6 -14.34 -24.01 -8.38
N THR A 7 -13.92 -24.93 -7.50
CA THR A 7 -13.59 -24.58 -6.11
C THR A 7 -12.38 -23.66 -6.14
N GLU A 8 -12.61 -22.35 -6.04
CA GLU A 8 -11.57 -21.38 -5.72
C GLU A 8 -10.98 -21.73 -4.35
N SER A 9 -9.84 -22.42 -4.36
CA SER A 9 -9.00 -22.55 -3.18
C SER A 9 -8.48 -21.14 -2.83
N SER A 10 -9.18 -20.46 -1.92
CA SER A 10 -8.70 -19.23 -1.31
C SER A 10 -7.43 -19.53 -0.51
N GLU A 11 -6.28 -19.50 -1.18
CA GLU A 11 -4.99 -19.48 -0.51
C GLU A 11 -4.97 -18.21 0.35
N LYS A 12 -5.18 -18.37 1.66
CA LYS A 12 -4.99 -17.31 2.64
C LYS A 12 -3.52 -16.92 2.63
N LYS A 13 -3.15 -15.99 1.74
CA LYS A 13 -1.82 -15.37 1.74
C LYS A 13 -1.56 -14.83 3.14
N SER A 14 -0.44 -15.23 3.72
CA SER A 14 -0.01 -14.68 5.00
C SER A 14 0.15 -13.17 4.87
N LEU A 15 -0.42 -12.44 5.82
CA LEU A 15 -0.29 -10.99 5.88
C LEU A 15 1.19 -10.64 6.10
N ASN A 16 1.69 -9.65 5.36
CA ASN A 16 3.00 -9.08 5.67
C ASN A 16 2.96 -8.32 7.00
N PHE A 17 4.12 -8.05 7.61
CA PHE A 17 4.18 -7.44 8.93
C PHE A 17 3.53 -6.04 9.02
N ILE A 18 3.54 -5.25 7.93
CA ILE A 18 2.87 -3.95 7.90
C ILE A 18 1.35 -4.12 7.86
N GLU A 19 0.85 -5.06 7.06
CA GLU A 19 -0.58 -5.38 7.05
C GLU A 19 -1.07 -5.86 8.42
N GLN A 20 -0.26 -6.64 9.14
CA GLN A 20 -0.57 -7.06 10.51
C GLN A 20 -0.67 -5.87 11.48
N ILE A 21 0.23 -4.89 11.34
CA ILE A 21 0.19 -3.65 12.15
C ILE A 21 -1.07 -2.83 11.82
N VAL A 22 -1.38 -2.66 10.53
CA VAL A 22 -2.57 -1.93 10.08
C VAL A 22 -3.85 -2.58 10.63
N GLU A 23 -3.98 -3.90 10.50
CA GLU A 23 -5.11 -4.67 11.04
C GLU A 23 -5.25 -4.52 12.55
N LYS A 24 -4.13 -4.55 13.29
CA LYS A 24 -4.13 -4.33 14.73
C LYS A 24 -4.62 -2.92 15.07
N ASP A 25 -4.07 -1.90 14.42
CA ASP A 25 -4.43 -0.50 14.68
C ASP A 25 -5.90 -0.20 14.34
N LEU A 26 -6.43 -0.81 13.26
CA LEU A 26 -7.84 -0.72 12.90
C LEU A 26 -8.74 -1.38 13.95
N LYS A 27 -8.38 -2.56 14.47
CA LYS A 27 -9.11 -3.24 15.54
C LYS A 27 -9.10 -2.47 16.85
N GLU A 28 -7.99 -1.80 17.15
CA GLU A 28 -7.86 -0.90 18.31
C GLU A 28 -8.59 0.44 18.11
N GLY A 29 -9.16 0.70 16.93
CA GLY A 29 -9.88 1.93 16.63
C GLY A 29 -8.99 3.18 16.52
N LYS A 30 -7.69 3.00 16.31
CA LYS A 30 -6.75 4.14 16.21
C LYS A 30 -7.15 5.05 15.06
N ASN A 31 -6.95 6.36 15.26
CA ASN A 31 -7.25 7.40 14.27
C ASN A 31 -8.69 7.34 13.72
N GLY A 32 -9.64 6.77 14.46
CA GLY A 32 -11.02 6.57 13.99
C GLY A 32 -11.14 5.61 12.80
N GLY A 33 -10.19 4.68 12.66
CA GLY A 33 -10.14 3.74 11.53
C GLY A 33 -9.57 4.34 10.24
N ARG A 34 -9.09 5.59 10.27
CA ARG A 34 -8.54 6.26 9.09
C ARG A 34 -7.15 5.73 8.74
N ILE A 35 -7.01 5.20 7.54
CA ILE A 35 -5.72 4.84 6.92
C ILE A 35 -5.26 5.96 6.00
N GLN A 36 -4.03 6.43 6.20
CA GLN A 36 -3.40 7.43 5.35
C GLN A 36 -1.94 7.08 5.10
N THR A 37 -1.59 6.76 3.86
CA THR A 37 -0.24 6.45 3.41
C THR A 37 0.29 7.56 2.50
N ARG A 38 1.58 7.49 2.16
CA ARG A 38 2.18 8.37 1.15
C ARG A 38 3.36 7.70 0.48
N PHE A 39 3.48 7.87 -0.83
CA PHE A 39 4.68 7.56 -1.61
C PHE A 39 5.43 8.88 -1.88
N PRO A 40 6.60 9.12 -1.24
CA PRO A 40 7.27 10.40 -1.30
C PRO A 40 8.61 10.36 -2.08
N PRO A 41 8.61 10.26 -3.42
CA PRO A 41 9.87 10.29 -4.16
C PRO A 41 10.48 11.70 -4.16
N GLU A 42 11.80 11.80 -4.09
CA GLU A 42 12.52 13.03 -4.45
C GLU A 42 12.37 13.27 -5.96
N PRO A 43 12.08 14.49 -6.42
CA PRO A 43 11.87 14.79 -7.84
C PRO A 43 13.18 14.99 -8.62
N ASN A 44 14.27 14.34 -8.22
CA ASN A 44 15.61 14.50 -8.80
C ASN A 44 16.07 13.34 -9.71
N GLY A 45 15.16 12.44 -10.07
CA GLY A 45 15.47 11.29 -10.92
C GLY A 45 14.25 10.52 -11.38
N TYR A 46 14.43 9.67 -12.40
CA TYR A 46 13.36 8.80 -12.89
C TYR A 46 13.15 7.61 -11.96
N LEU A 47 11.88 7.24 -11.77
CA LEU A 47 11.53 6.02 -11.06
C LEU A 47 11.99 4.80 -11.86
N HIS A 48 12.76 3.92 -11.23
CA HIS A 48 13.05 2.57 -11.72
C HIS A 48 12.22 1.50 -10.99
N ILE A 49 12.33 0.23 -11.42
CA ILE A 49 11.53 -0.90 -10.93
C ILE A 49 11.58 -1.12 -9.40
N GLY A 50 12.63 -0.66 -8.72
CA GLY A 50 12.72 -0.72 -7.26
C GLY A 50 11.62 0.07 -6.56
N HIS A 51 11.21 1.21 -7.14
CA HIS A 51 10.12 2.04 -6.62
C HIS A 51 8.76 1.36 -6.71
N ALA A 52 8.58 0.42 -7.66
CA ALA A 52 7.32 -0.29 -7.81
C ALA A 52 6.92 -1.02 -6.52
N LYS A 53 7.89 -1.54 -5.75
CA LYS A 53 7.62 -2.18 -4.46
C LYS A 53 7.02 -1.19 -3.45
N ALA A 54 7.56 0.01 -3.35
CA ALA A 54 7.06 1.05 -2.46
C ALA A 54 5.68 1.55 -2.92
N ILE A 55 5.50 1.80 -4.22
CA ILE A 55 4.22 2.22 -4.80
C ILE A 55 3.13 1.18 -4.52
N CYS A 56 3.37 -0.09 -4.86
CA CYS A 56 2.39 -1.15 -4.63
C CYS A 56 2.05 -1.31 -3.14
N MET A 57 2.99 -1.02 -2.25
CA MET A 57 2.78 -1.08 -0.82
C MET A 57 1.97 0.10 -0.31
N ASP A 58 2.39 1.33 -0.58
CA ASP A 58 1.75 2.55 -0.07
C ASP A 58 0.34 2.73 -0.63
N PHE A 59 0.18 2.62 -1.96
CA PHE A 59 -1.13 2.72 -2.60
C PHE A 59 -1.98 1.47 -2.35
N GLY A 60 -1.37 0.28 -2.35
CA GLY A 60 -2.11 -0.97 -2.15
C GLY A 60 -2.70 -1.10 -0.74
N ILE A 61 -2.00 -0.61 0.29
CA ILE A 61 -2.53 -0.56 1.66
C ILE A 61 -3.73 0.40 1.72
N ALA A 62 -3.58 1.63 1.22
CA ALA A 62 -4.68 2.58 1.20
C ALA A 62 -5.89 2.02 0.45
N GLN A 63 -5.69 1.44 -0.74
CA GLN A 63 -6.76 0.84 -1.53
C GLN A 63 -7.45 -0.32 -0.78
N ARG A 64 -6.68 -1.24 -0.18
CA ARG A 64 -7.23 -2.42 0.49
C ARG A 64 -8.10 -2.07 1.69
N TYR A 65 -7.70 -1.05 2.46
CA TYR A 65 -8.37 -0.68 3.71
C TYR A 65 -9.26 0.57 3.57
N GLY A 66 -9.57 1.01 2.34
CA GLY A 66 -10.43 2.18 2.10
C GLY A 66 -9.83 3.51 2.59
N GLY A 67 -8.51 3.60 2.67
CA GLY A 67 -7.77 4.79 3.04
C GLY A 67 -7.40 5.68 1.85
N VAL A 68 -6.54 6.67 2.11
CA VAL A 68 -6.00 7.60 1.11
C VAL A 68 -4.49 7.48 1.05
N CYS A 69 -3.92 7.45 -0.16
CA CYS A 69 -2.48 7.55 -0.38
C CYS A 69 -2.15 8.86 -1.09
N ASN A 70 -1.23 9.65 -0.52
CA ASN A 70 -0.74 10.86 -1.14
C ASN A 70 0.52 10.56 -1.99
N LEU A 71 0.53 11.00 -3.25
CA LEU A 71 1.79 11.21 -3.97
C LEU A 71 2.35 12.57 -3.55
N ARG A 72 3.54 12.59 -2.95
CA ARG A 72 4.18 13.82 -2.48
C ARG A 72 5.59 13.89 -3.03
N PHE A 73 5.94 14.91 -3.80
CA PHE A 73 7.36 15.11 -4.08
C PHE A 73 8.07 15.58 -2.81
N ASP A 74 9.17 14.93 -2.45
CA ASP A 74 9.99 15.36 -1.32
C ASP A 74 11.05 16.35 -1.81
N ASP A 75 10.60 17.58 -2.01
CA ASP A 75 11.29 18.61 -2.81
C ASP A 75 12.20 19.54 -1.99
N THR A 76 12.79 18.99 -0.92
CA THR A 76 13.49 19.80 0.09
C THR A 76 14.95 20.12 -0.26
N ASN A 77 15.46 19.63 -1.39
CA ASN A 77 16.87 19.80 -1.79
C ASN A 77 17.04 20.63 -3.08
N PRO A 78 17.17 21.96 -2.98
CA PRO A 78 17.20 22.86 -4.14
C PRO A 78 18.40 22.68 -5.09
N THR A 79 19.37 21.84 -4.75
CA THR A 79 20.60 21.63 -5.56
C THR A 79 20.54 20.43 -6.48
N LYS A 80 19.61 19.50 -6.24
CA LYS A 80 19.46 18.26 -7.01
C LYS A 80 18.12 18.17 -7.73
N GLU A 81 17.16 19.03 -7.38
CA GLU A 81 15.92 19.27 -8.13
C GLU A 81 16.20 19.69 -9.58
#